data_AF-A0A538EXN7-F1
#
_entry.id   AF-A0A538EXN7-F1
#
_cell.length_a   1.000
_cell.length_b   1.000
_cell.length_c   1.000
_cell.angle_alpha   90.00
_cell.angle_beta   90.00
_cell.angle_gamma   90.00
#
_symmetry.space_group_name_H-M   'P 1'
#
loop_
_entity.id
_entity.type
_entity.pdbx_description
1 polymer ?
#
loop_
_entity_poly.entity_id
_entity_poly.type
_entity_poly.pdbx_seq_one_letter_code
_entity_poly.pdbx_strand_id
1 'polypeptide(L)'
;MDRDPFDVLIVGSGAGGGIAAYVLAKAGARVCVLEKGPWLHGKNYGDDELRFGDRRFFDQDPLIEPRTFRNRPDDGDHLYVGKVLGISRCVGGGTVHYGAVSFRYRPETLRARSFYGSLPGADVADWPLSYSELRPYYTKAERLIGVAGGQQRGQRRPGHPVPGAEWRGDPYAMPGHPPNYGAKLFEDASRRLGLHPFPTPVAINNLGYHGRAGCSYCGFCSNHGCPIGAKGDLAVTAIAQAVKTGRLEVRPNSHAFHVDVKKGQARRVHYIDPKGQTRSVSAKVIVLACSALETPRLVLLSELPTNLVNHDLVGRYLMAHQYVGGIGFFSDRIDYYRGFWSMRCIDDYYFGDPHSGERMFGMGNIQTVGPSSGYPLGAGGMISTAKFAGWGAGHKERMNAMFGHVQWLAVNGEDPPVRSNMVDLDPTVQDAYGLPVSRVTYSHHPNDYAVAAYAIPKIDQIFTEMGAEKTEVVVPFAASTSIPQPTKGGQIQRGPGHSAPDPVGGLVNHQMGTMRMGAHPDTSVVDSHQRFWGIPNLYVIDGSVFPTSGGYNPTLTIEALAWRAAEGIARRHGYRVSDQKGAGHR
;
A
#
# COMPACT_ATOMS: atom_id res chain seq x y z
N MET A 1 -28.52 25.47 -13.82
CA MET A 1 -27.79 26.59 -13.21
C MET A 1 -26.35 26.16 -13.08
N ASP A 2 -25.46 26.74 -13.89
CA ASP A 2 -24.03 26.47 -13.83
C ASP A 2 -23.51 26.94 -12.48
N ARG A 3 -23.32 26.00 -11.54
CA ARG A 3 -22.47 26.27 -10.38
C ARG A 3 -21.09 26.59 -10.96
N ASP A 4 -20.46 27.65 -10.44
CA ASP A 4 -19.05 27.95 -10.75
C ASP A 4 -18.22 26.66 -10.70
N PRO A 5 -17.22 26.48 -11.57
CA PRO A 5 -16.36 25.28 -11.56
C PRO A 5 -15.61 25.17 -10.23
N PHE A 6 -15.40 23.95 -9.73
CA PHE A 6 -14.56 23.75 -8.56
C PHE A 6 -13.14 24.28 -8.82
N ASP A 7 -12.46 24.69 -7.76
CA ASP A 7 -11.06 25.09 -7.90
C ASP A 7 -10.21 23.84 -8.17
N VAL A 8 -10.48 22.77 -7.43
CA VAL A 8 -9.81 21.47 -7.62
C VAL A 8 -10.83 20.35 -7.58
N LEU A 9 -10.70 19.42 -8.53
CA LEU A 9 -11.40 18.15 -8.55
C LEU A 9 -10.38 17.02 -8.31
N ILE A 10 -10.69 16.15 -7.34
CA ILE A 10 -9.87 15.00 -6.98
C ILE A 10 -10.68 13.74 -7.29
N VAL A 11 -10.09 12.80 -8.02
CA VAL A 11 -10.69 11.51 -8.35
C VAL A 11 -10.02 10.44 -7.47
N GLY A 12 -10.79 9.86 -6.55
CA GLY A 12 -10.30 8.93 -5.53
C GLY A 12 -9.99 9.63 -4.20
N SER A 13 -10.43 9.03 -3.10
CA SER A 13 -10.30 9.58 -1.74
C SER A 13 -9.32 8.81 -0.85
N GLY A 14 -8.49 7.95 -1.46
CA GLY A 14 -7.47 7.15 -0.77
C GLY A 14 -6.30 7.98 -0.21
N ALA A 15 -5.19 7.30 0.11
CA ALA A 15 -4.00 7.86 0.76
C ALA A 15 -3.55 9.22 0.20
N GLY A 16 -3.45 9.35 -1.12
CA GLY A 16 -3.06 10.63 -1.73
C GLY A 16 -4.20 11.63 -1.85
N GLY A 17 -5.37 11.18 -2.32
CA GLY A 17 -6.54 12.05 -2.54
C GLY A 17 -7.07 12.69 -1.24
N GLY A 18 -7.09 11.95 -0.13
CA GLY A 18 -7.53 12.47 1.17
C GLY A 18 -6.60 13.56 1.73
N ILE A 19 -5.27 13.38 1.60
CA ILE A 19 -4.30 14.42 1.98
C ILE A 19 -4.41 15.64 1.08
N ALA A 20 -4.50 15.44 -0.24
CA ALA A 20 -4.67 16.54 -1.17
C ALA A 20 -5.94 17.36 -0.88
N ALA A 21 -7.06 16.69 -0.61
CA ALA A 21 -8.30 17.33 -0.21
C ALA A 21 -8.14 18.15 1.08
N TYR A 22 -7.47 17.60 2.09
CA TYR A 22 -7.17 18.30 3.34
C TYR A 22 -6.34 19.56 3.13
N VAL A 23 -5.20 19.44 2.45
CA VAL A 23 -4.28 20.56 2.24
C VAL A 23 -4.95 21.67 1.43
N LEU A 24 -5.61 21.33 0.33
CA LEU A 24 -6.22 22.31 -0.57
C LEU A 24 -7.44 23.00 0.04
N ALA A 25 -8.30 22.25 0.73
CA ALA A 25 -9.46 22.83 1.41
C ALA A 25 -9.03 23.76 2.56
N LYS A 26 -8.01 23.37 3.33
CA LYS A 26 -7.42 24.23 4.39
C LYS A 26 -6.74 25.47 3.83
N ALA A 27 -6.18 25.39 2.62
CA ALA A 27 -5.59 26.54 1.93
C ALA A 27 -6.64 27.52 1.35
N GLY A 28 -7.92 27.13 1.37
CA GLY A 28 -9.06 27.96 0.98
C GLY A 28 -9.66 27.63 -0.40
N ALA A 29 -9.13 26.63 -1.11
CA ALA A 29 -9.67 26.20 -2.40
C ALA A 29 -11.01 25.48 -2.21
N ARG A 30 -11.97 25.67 -3.13
CA ARG A 30 -13.19 24.86 -3.18
C ARG A 30 -12.92 23.54 -3.89
N VAL A 31 -12.97 22.46 -3.14
CA VAL A 31 -12.55 21.11 -3.58
C VAL A 31 -13.77 20.20 -3.74
N CYS A 32 -13.78 19.40 -4.81
CA CYS A 32 -14.69 18.27 -4.97
C CYS A 32 -13.87 16.96 -5.01
N VAL A 33 -14.32 15.94 -4.28
CA VAL A 33 -13.77 14.58 -4.34
C VAL A 33 -14.83 13.64 -4.91
N LEU A 34 -14.51 12.93 -5.98
CA LEU A 34 -15.30 11.80 -6.48
C LEU A 34 -14.74 10.51 -5.91
N GLU A 35 -15.57 9.73 -5.22
CA GLU A 35 -15.18 8.43 -4.66
C GLU A 35 -16.14 7.35 -5.16
N LYS A 36 -15.60 6.28 -5.73
CA LYS A 36 -16.40 5.18 -6.29
C LYS A 36 -17.19 4.44 -5.21
N GLY A 37 -16.63 4.32 -4.00
CA GLY A 37 -17.28 3.62 -2.90
C GLY A 37 -18.16 4.47 -1.97
N PRO A 38 -18.82 3.83 -1.00
CA PRO A 38 -19.63 4.52 0.00
C PRO A 38 -18.77 5.25 1.05
N TRP A 39 -19.37 6.20 1.75
CA TRP A 39 -18.80 6.77 2.97
C TRP A 39 -19.24 5.95 4.19
N LEU A 40 -18.32 5.17 4.73
CA LEU A 40 -18.55 4.30 5.88
C LEU A 40 -18.08 4.97 7.17
N HIS A 41 -18.69 4.58 8.30
CA HIS A 41 -18.38 5.11 9.63
C HIS A 41 -18.25 3.98 10.65
N GLY A 42 -17.84 4.29 11.89
CA GLY A 42 -17.59 3.31 12.96
C GLY A 42 -18.69 2.26 13.14
N LYS A 43 -19.97 2.65 13.04
CA LYS A 43 -21.14 1.75 13.12
C LYS A 43 -21.25 0.71 12.01
N ASN A 44 -20.52 0.91 10.90
CA ASN A 44 -20.47 -0.02 9.78
C ASN A 44 -19.36 -1.07 9.94
N TYR A 45 -18.52 -0.92 10.96
CA TYR A 45 -17.36 -1.75 11.22
C TYR A 45 -17.61 -2.69 12.40
N GLY A 46 -16.84 -3.77 12.47
CA GLY A 46 -16.94 -4.79 13.50
C GLY A 46 -15.92 -5.89 13.26
N ASP A 47 -16.14 -7.03 13.90
CA ASP A 47 -15.33 -8.25 13.88
C ASP A 47 -15.92 -9.35 12.96
N ASP A 48 -16.86 -9.00 12.08
CA ASP A 48 -17.44 -9.92 11.09
C ASP A 48 -16.44 -10.27 9.98
N GLU A 49 -15.62 -11.30 10.25
CA GLU A 49 -14.60 -11.81 9.34
C GLU A 49 -15.13 -12.16 7.95
N LEU A 50 -16.34 -12.73 7.86
CA LEU A 50 -16.91 -13.13 6.57
C LEU A 50 -17.28 -11.90 5.75
N ARG A 51 -17.86 -10.88 6.40
CA ARG A 51 -18.19 -9.61 5.74
C ARG A 51 -16.94 -8.93 5.19
N PHE A 52 -15.91 -8.78 6.01
CA PHE A 52 -14.76 -7.96 5.69
C PHE A 52 -13.67 -8.72 4.92
N GLY A 53 -13.48 -10.01 5.19
CA GLY A 53 -12.48 -10.87 4.54
C GLY A 53 -12.96 -11.49 3.22
N ASP A 54 -14.16 -12.06 3.19
CA ASP A 54 -14.59 -12.91 2.06
C ASP A 54 -15.68 -12.26 1.19
N ARG A 55 -16.59 -11.49 1.78
CA ARG A 55 -17.72 -10.84 1.07
C ARG A 55 -17.37 -9.46 0.51
N ARG A 56 -16.08 -9.12 0.45
CA ARG A 56 -15.55 -7.96 -0.29
C ARG A 56 -16.25 -6.65 0.08
N PHE A 57 -16.49 -6.44 1.38
CA PHE A 57 -17.23 -5.26 1.84
C PHE A 57 -16.53 -3.94 1.50
N PHE A 58 -15.19 -3.93 1.54
CA PHE A 58 -14.37 -2.80 1.10
C PHE A 58 -13.89 -2.92 -0.34
N ASP A 59 -13.63 -4.14 -0.81
CA ASP A 59 -13.04 -4.36 -2.12
C ASP A 59 -14.07 -4.20 -3.25
N GLN A 60 -13.56 -3.89 -4.43
CA GLN A 60 -14.30 -4.06 -5.67
C GLN A 60 -14.67 -5.53 -5.89
N ASP A 61 -15.92 -5.76 -6.33
CA ASP A 61 -16.41 -7.12 -6.56
C ASP A 61 -16.01 -7.59 -7.97
N PRO A 62 -15.19 -8.65 -8.13
CA PRO A 62 -14.77 -9.12 -9.43
C PRO A 62 -15.92 -9.72 -10.26
N LEU A 63 -17.12 -9.94 -9.70
CA LEU A 63 -18.29 -10.26 -10.51
C LEU A 63 -18.87 -9.03 -11.22
N ILE A 64 -18.66 -7.84 -10.66
CA ILE A 64 -19.15 -6.56 -11.20
C ILE A 64 -18.05 -5.88 -12.01
N GLU A 65 -16.82 -5.95 -11.53
CA GLU A 65 -15.66 -5.23 -12.06
C GLU A 65 -14.43 -6.14 -11.92
N PRO A 66 -14.35 -7.21 -12.73
CA PRO A 66 -13.19 -8.08 -12.72
C PRO A 66 -11.95 -7.32 -13.18
N ARG A 67 -10.80 -7.89 -12.89
CA ARG A 67 -9.55 -7.60 -13.59
C ARG A 67 -9.07 -8.85 -14.28
N THR A 68 -8.25 -8.66 -15.31
CA THR A 68 -7.60 -9.79 -15.97
C THR A 68 -6.12 -9.83 -15.64
N PHE A 69 -5.52 -11.01 -15.73
CA PHE A 69 -4.11 -11.24 -15.45
C PHE A 69 -3.45 -12.09 -16.52
N ARG A 70 -2.19 -11.78 -16.83
CA ARG A 70 -1.25 -12.63 -17.59
C ARG A 70 0.16 -12.46 -17.05
N ASN A 71 1.06 -13.40 -17.32
CA ASN A 71 2.44 -13.26 -16.83
C ASN A 71 3.27 -12.38 -17.77
N ARG A 72 3.09 -12.56 -19.08
CA ARG A 72 3.83 -11.88 -20.15
C ARG A 72 2.89 -11.34 -21.22
N PRO A 73 3.30 -10.30 -21.97
CA PRO A 73 2.50 -9.81 -23.10
C PRO A 73 2.15 -10.88 -24.14
N ASP A 74 3.03 -11.87 -24.33
CA ASP A 74 2.87 -12.93 -25.32
C ASP A 74 1.92 -14.07 -24.88
N ASP A 75 1.40 -14.04 -23.65
CA ASP A 75 0.46 -15.06 -23.13
C ASP A 75 -0.98 -14.89 -23.68
N GLY A 76 -1.17 -14.06 -24.71
CA GLY A 76 -2.46 -13.71 -25.27
C GLY A 76 -3.19 -12.62 -24.47
N ASP A 77 -4.51 -12.56 -24.60
CA ASP A 77 -5.30 -11.49 -23.99
C ASP A 77 -5.31 -11.58 -22.47
N HIS A 78 -5.55 -12.76 -21.89
CA HIS A 78 -5.47 -12.99 -20.46
C HIS A 78 -5.40 -14.50 -20.15
N LEU A 79 -4.86 -14.83 -18.97
CA LEU A 79 -4.84 -16.18 -18.39
C LEU A 79 -5.88 -16.36 -17.27
N TYR A 80 -6.36 -15.26 -16.69
CA TYR A 80 -7.31 -15.27 -15.59
C TYR A 80 -8.20 -14.03 -15.63
N VAL A 81 -9.45 -14.21 -15.24
CA VAL A 81 -10.45 -13.14 -15.06
C VAL A 81 -11.05 -13.29 -13.66
N GLY A 82 -10.92 -12.25 -12.83
CA GLY A 82 -11.43 -12.31 -11.46
C GLY A 82 -10.80 -11.25 -10.55
N LYS A 83 -10.47 -11.65 -9.31
CA LYS A 83 -9.80 -10.76 -8.36
C LYS A 83 -8.31 -10.73 -8.66
N VAL A 84 -7.85 -9.68 -9.31
CA VAL A 84 -6.41 -9.39 -9.44
C VAL A 84 -6.12 -8.15 -8.61
N LEU A 85 -5.20 -8.26 -7.63
CA LEU A 85 -4.75 -7.14 -6.79
C LEU A 85 -5.89 -6.28 -6.20
N GLY A 86 -6.23 -6.49 -4.93
CA GLY A 86 -7.39 -5.85 -4.30
C GLY A 86 -7.33 -4.31 -4.35
N ILE A 87 -8.45 -3.68 -4.75
CA ILE A 87 -8.64 -2.23 -4.69
C ILE A 87 -9.86 -1.94 -3.83
N SER A 88 -9.66 -1.09 -2.83
CA SER A 88 -10.74 -0.57 -1.99
C SER A 88 -11.66 0.36 -2.77
N ARG A 89 -12.97 0.25 -2.51
CA ARG A 89 -14.00 1.26 -2.84
C ARG A 89 -14.65 1.75 -1.55
N CYS A 90 -14.11 2.80 -0.96
CA CYS A 90 -14.80 3.54 0.12
C CYS A 90 -14.13 4.89 0.33
N VAL A 91 -14.83 5.84 0.96
CA VAL A 91 -14.22 7.11 1.37
C VAL A 91 -13.06 6.83 2.32
N GLY A 92 -11.85 7.29 1.97
CA GLY A 92 -10.59 6.97 2.66
C GLY A 92 -9.76 5.87 1.98
N GLY A 93 -10.35 5.13 1.03
CA GLY A 93 -9.70 4.07 0.26
C GLY A 93 -9.02 2.99 1.12
N GLY A 94 -7.88 2.48 0.65
CA GLY A 94 -7.15 1.40 1.33
C GLY A 94 -6.74 1.71 2.78
N THR A 95 -6.67 2.99 3.17
CA THR A 95 -6.36 3.38 4.56
C THR A 95 -7.44 2.94 5.55
N VAL A 96 -8.66 2.72 5.08
CA VAL A 96 -9.77 2.24 5.93
C VAL A 96 -9.55 0.82 6.41
N HIS A 97 -8.83 -0.03 5.67
CA HIS A 97 -8.69 -1.45 5.99
C HIS A 97 -7.23 -1.96 5.97
N TYR A 98 -6.24 -1.07 5.88
CA TYR A 98 -4.82 -1.43 5.97
C TYR A 98 -4.38 -1.91 7.37
N GLY A 99 -3.16 -2.44 7.47
CA GLY A 99 -2.50 -2.71 8.75
C GLY A 99 -1.96 -1.46 9.47
N ALA A 100 -2.09 -0.27 8.85
CA ALA A 100 -1.64 1.03 9.35
C ALA A 100 -0.12 1.20 9.55
N VAL A 101 0.70 0.28 9.07
CA VAL A 101 2.16 0.43 9.09
C VAL A 101 2.59 1.66 8.28
N SER A 102 3.41 2.52 8.90
CA SER A 102 3.68 3.89 8.44
C SER A 102 5.17 4.22 8.55
N PHE A 103 5.99 3.55 7.75
CA PHE A 103 7.43 3.83 7.63
C PHE A 103 7.70 5.01 6.70
N ARG A 104 8.77 5.75 6.99
CA ARG A 104 9.37 6.68 6.01
C ARG A 104 10.38 5.91 5.16
N TYR A 105 10.44 6.19 3.86
CA TYR A 105 11.49 5.60 3.02
C TYR A 105 12.87 6.07 3.43
N ARG A 106 13.86 5.19 3.27
CA ARG A 106 15.26 5.51 3.55
C ARG A 106 15.84 6.43 2.46
N PRO A 107 16.81 7.32 2.78
CA PRO A 107 17.46 8.16 1.78
C PRO A 107 18.07 7.39 0.60
N GLU A 108 18.55 6.17 0.84
CA GLU A 108 19.11 5.29 -0.18
C GLU A 108 18.03 4.80 -1.16
N THR A 109 16.80 4.57 -0.71
CA THR A 109 15.67 4.17 -1.58
C THR A 109 15.36 5.25 -2.62
N LEU A 110 15.45 6.53 -2.25
CA LEU A 110 15.26 7.64 -3.20
C LEU A 110 16.42 7.78 -4.19
N ARG A 111 17.54 7.11 -3.93
CA ARG A 111 18.74 7.08 -4.77
C ARG A 111 19.06 5.64 -5.19
N ALA A 112 18.03 4.83 -5.45
CA ALA A 112 18.19 3.40 -5.68
C ALA A 112 19.17 3.08 -6.82
N ARG A 113 19.14 3.83 -7.94
CA ARG A 113 20.07 3.62 -9.06
C ARG A 113 21.49 4.04 -8.68
N SER A 114 21.66 5.18 -8.03
CA SER A 114 22.97 5.64 -7.56
C SER A 114 23.55 4.77 -6.45
N PHE A 115 22.70 4.14 -5.63
CA PHE A 115 23.09 3.34 -4.48
C PHE A 115 23.37 1.88 -4.84
N TYR A 116 22.50 1.23 -5.62
CA TYR A 116 22.65 -0.18 -6.01
C TYR A 116 23.34 -0.37 -7.36
N GLY A 117 23.38 0.66 -8.21
CA GLY A 117 23.82 0.54 -9.60
C GLY A 117 22.73 -0.02 -10.51
N SER A 118 23.14 -0.55 -11.67
CA SER A 118 22.23 -1.21 -12.61
C SER A 118 21.91 -2.63 -12.16
N LEU A 119 20.64 -3.03 -12.27
CA LEU A 119 20.20 -4.41 -12.09
C LEU A 119 19.78 -4.98 -13.46
N PRO A 120 20.47 -5.99 -14.02
CA PRO A 120 20.10 -6.56 -15.31
C PRO A 120 18.66 -7.04 -15.33
N GLY A 121 17.86 -6.61 -16.31
CA GLY A 121 16.44 -6.95 -16.42
C GLY A 121 15.48 -5.97 -15.75
N ALA A 122 15.99 -4.93 -15.08
CA ALA A 122 15.18 -3.89 -14.44
C ALA A 122 15.65 -2.47 -14.76
N ASP A 123 14.71 -1.53 -14.82
CA ASP A 123 14.95 -0.12 -15.13
C ASP A 123 14.98 0.72 -13.85
N VAL A 124 15.90 0.35 -12.96
CA VAL A 124 16.12 1.04 -11.67
C VAL A 124 16.48 2.50 -11.92
N ALA A 125 15.75 3.40 -11.25
CA ALA A 125 15.91 4.85 -11.37
C ALA A 125 16.05 5.50 -9.99
N ASP A 126 16.75 6.63 -9.95
CA ASP A 126 16.69 7.53 -8.81
C ASP A 126 15.38 8.31 -8.84
N TRP A 127 14.89 8.65 -7.65
CA TRP A 127 13.76 9.55 -7.53
C TRP A 127 14.21 10.96 -7.94
N PRO A 128 13.35 11.75 -8.63
CA PRO A 128 13.68 13.13 -8.97
C PRO A 128 13.51 14.08 -7.77
N LEU A 129 13.68 13.55 -6.55
CA LEU A 129 13.46 14.18 -5.25
C LEU A 129 14.44 13.59 -4.24
N SER A 130 14.93 14.42 -3.33
CA SER A 130 15.76 13.98 -2.21
C SER A 130 14.92 13.67 -0.95
N TYR A 131 15.50 12.89 -0.03
CA TYR A 131 14.86 12.64 1.27
C TYR A 131 14.64 13.94 2.04
N SER A 132 15.59 14.89 1.95
CA SER A 132 15.50 16.18 2.63
C SER A 132 14.29 17.01 2.19
N GLU A 133 13.89 16.89 0.92
CA GLU A 133 12.70 17.56 0.39
C GLU A 133 11.40 16.90 0.86
N LEU A 134 11.38 15.57 1.07
CA LEU A 134 10.20 14.84 1.54
C LEU A 134 10.06 14.83 3.07
N ARG A 135 11.15 14.90 3.83
CA ARG A 135 11.18 14.81 5.30
C ARG A 135 10.16 15.74 6.01
N PRO A 136 9.98 17.02 5.62
CA PRO A 136 8.98 17.88 6.25
C PRO A 136 7.55 17.38 6.05
N TYR A 137 7.26 16.80 4.89
CA TYR A 137 5.93 16.31 4.54
C TYR A 137 5.61 14.97 5.20
N TYR A 138 6.60 14.09 5.37
CA TYR A 138 6.47 12.94 6.26
C TYR A 138 6.07 13.36 7.67
N THR A 139 6.73 14.37 8.23
CA THR A 139 6.44 14.85 9.58
C THR A 139 5.02 15.42 9.69
N LYS A 140 4.54 16.14 8.65
CA LYS A 140 3.17 16.66 8.60
C LYS A 140 2.15 15.52 8.52
N ALA A 141 2.37 14.53 7.64
CA ALA A 141 1.51 13.36 7.48
C ALA A 141 1.42 12.54 8.77
N GLU A 142 2.57 12.19 9.37
CA GLU A 142 2.65 11.44 10.63
C GLU A 142 1.86 12.11 11.77
N ARG A 143 1.95 13.44 11.89
CA ARG A 143 1.21 14.20 12.90
C ARG A 143 -0.29 14.24 12.61
N LEU A 144 -0.68 14.38 11.35
CA LEU A 144 -2.09 14.43 10.97
C LEU A 144 -2.80 13.11 11.25
N ILE A 145 -2.19 11.99 10.85
CA ILE A 145 -2.80 10.65 10.96
C ILE A 145 -2.55 9.99 12.32
N GLY A 146 -1.64 10.55 13.13
CA GLY A 146 -1.31 10.04 14.46
C GLY A 146 -0.44 8.78 14.39
N VAL A 147 0.77 8.90 13.82
CA VAL A 147 1.73 7.80 13.81
C VAL A 147 2.39 7.68 15.18
N ALA A 148 2.23 6.50 15.79
CA ALA A 148 2.92 6.05 16.99
C ALA A 148 4.21 5.32 16.63
N GLY A 149 5.31 5.59 17.33
CA GLY A 149 6.60 4.94 17.05
C GLY A 149 7.68 5.18 18.11
N GLY A 150 8.79 4.44 18.01
CA GLY A 150 9.83 4.39 19.05
C GLY A 150 10.57 5.71 19.31
N GLN A 151 10.74 6.54 18.28
CA GLN A 151 11.50 7.80 18.35
C GLN A 151 10.70 8.91 19.05
N GLN A 152 11.07 9.25 20.29
CA GLN A 152 10.40 10.28 21.11
C GLN A 152 11.32 11.48 21.41
N ARG A 153 10.72 12.62 21.75
CA ARG A 153 11.45 13.84 22.14
C ARG A 153 12.19 13.60 23.45
N GLY A 154 13.47 13.99 23.52
CA GLY A 154 14.28 13.89 24.75
C GLY A 154 14.91 12.52 25.02
N GLN A 155 14.77 11.54 24.12
CA GLN A 155 15.48 10.26 24.24
C GLN A 155 16.99 10.41 24.01
N ARG A 156 17.79 9.67 24.80
CA ARG A 156 19.27 9.76 24.86
C ARG A 156 19.98 9.34 23.55
N ARG A 157 19.28 8.61 22.67
CA ARG A 157 19.74 8.24 21.32
C ARG A 157 18.64 8.59 20.32
N PRO A 158 18.55 9.86 19.86
CA PRO A 158 17.62 10.19 18.79
C PRO A 158 18.15 9.61 17.49
N GLY A 159 17.42 8.68 16.88
CA GLY A 159 17.80 8.01 15.65
C GLY A 159 17.16 6.64 15.50
N HIS A 160 17.17 6.15 14.27
CA HIS A 160 16.86 4.77 13.97
C HIS A 160 17.81 3.83 14.74
N PRO A 161 17.33 2.71 15.32
CA PRO A 161 18.15 1.86 16.18
C PRO A 161 19.24 1.08 15.43
N VAL A 162 19.06 0.87 14.13
CA VAL A 162 20.07 0.24 13.25
C VAL A 162 21.19 1.24 12.93
N PRO A 163 22.47 0.88 13.14
CA PRO A 163 23.62 1.73 12.78
C PRO A 163 23.58 2.19 11.31
N GLY A 164 23.92 3.46 11.05
CA GLY A 164 23.90 4.03 9.70
C GLY A 164 22.51 4.45 9.20
N ALA A 165 21.48 4.40 10.07
CA ALA A 165 20.12 4.85 9.76
C ALA A 165 19.72 6.13 10.54
N GLU A 166 20.68 6.94 10.99
CA GLU A 166 20.49 8.15 11.82
C GLU A 166 19.66 9.25 11.14
N TRP A 167 19.38 9.11 9.84
CA TRP A 167 18.52 10.00 9.05
C TRP A 167 17.11 10.20 9.66
N ARG A 168 16.60 9.24 10.45
CA ARG A 168 15.30 9.33 11.16
C ARG A 168 15.47 10.03 12.52
N GLY A 169 15.58 11.35 12.53
CA GLY A 169 15.73 12.14 13.77
C GLY A 169 14.46 12.76 14.37
N ASP A 170 13.37 12.91 13.60
CA ASP A 170 12.17 13.61 14.08
C ASP A 170 11.38 12.77 15.12
N PRO A 171 10.79 13.35 16.17
CA PRO A 171 9.92 12.58 17.06
C PRO A 171 8.62 12.18 16.36
N TYR A 172 8.11 10.99 16.66
CA TYR A 172 6.74 10.57 16.30
C TYR A 172 5.70 11.38 17.10
N ALA A 173 4.46 11.37 16.63
CA ALA A 173 3.35 12.07 17.29
C ALA A 173 3.00 11.43 18.65
N MET A 174 3.19 10.11 18.76
CA MET A 174 2.91 9.31 19.94
C MET A 174 4.01 8.28 20.18
N PRO A 175 4.18 7.79 21.43
CA PRO A 175 5.09 6.68 21.72
C PRO A 175 4.66 5.40 21.01
N GLY A 176 5.63 4.54 20.69
CA GLY A 176 5.34 3.22 20.12
C GLY A 176 4.48 2.39 21.08
N HIS A 177 3.67 1.49 20.52
CA HIS A 177 2.83 0.62 21.34
C HIS A 177 3.68 -0.38 22.16
N PRO A 178 3.27 -0.71 23.39
CA PRO A 178 3.83 -1.85 24.12
C PRO A 178 3.65 -3.14 23.31
N PRO A 179 4.60 -4.09 23.38
CA PRO A 179 4.48 -5.35 22.66
C PRO A 179 3.45 -6.24 23.36
N ASN A 180 2.73 -7.06 22.58
CA ASN A 180 2.07 -8.24 23.14
C ASN A 180 3.11 -9.36 23.40
N TYR A 181 2.67 -10.51 23.89
CA TYR A 181 3.60 -11.57 24.27
C TYR A 181 4.41 -12.11 23.08
N GLY A 182 3.78 -12.52 21.98
CA GLY A 182 4.50 -12.95 20.77
C GLY A 182 5.45 -11.89 20.19
N ALA A 183 5.06 -10.61 20.22
CA ALA A 183 5.92 -9.51 19.78
C ALA A 183 7.13 -9.32 20.70
N LYS A 184 6.96 -9.57 22.01
CA LYS A 184 8.05 -9.53 22.99
C LYS A 184 9.03 -10.68 22.80
N LEU A 185 8.54 -11.88 22.48
CA LEU A 185 9.41 -13.03 22.14
C LEU A 185 10.31 -12.70 20.94
N PHE A 186 9.73 -12.12 19.88
CA PHE A 186 10.51 -11.63 18.73
C PHE A 186 11.55 -10.59 19.16
N GLU A 187 11.14 -9.59 19.94
CA GLU A 187 12.02 -8.51 20.40
C GLU A 187 13.21 -9.06 21.22
N ASP A 188 12.99 -10.04 22.09
CA ASP A 188 14.07 -10.61 22.90
C ASP A 188 14.97 -11.55 22.09
N ALA A 189 14.38 -12.38 21.21
CA ALA A 189 15.12 -13.27 20.34
C ALA A 189 16.04 -12.49 19.39
N SER A 190 15.51 -11.47 18.70
CA SER A 190 16.31 -10.61 17.84
C SER A 190 17.47 -9.95 18.60
N ARG A 191 17.26 -9.50 19.85
CA ARG A 191 18.37 -8.95 20.67
C ARG A 191 19.44 -9.97 21.02
N ARG A 192 19.05 -11.21 21.34
CA ARG A 192 20.01 -12.30 21.62
C ARG A 192 20.85 -12.65 20.40
N LEU A 193 20.29 -12.50 19.20
CA LEU A 193 21.00 -12.61 17.92
C LEU A 193 21.85 -11.38 17.57
N GLY A 194 21.90 -10.36 18.41
CA GLY A 194 22.64 -9.12 18.16
C GLY A 194 21.97 -8.15 17.19
N LEU A 195 20.68 -8.34 16.90
CA LEU A 195 19.88 -7.48 16.01
C LEU A 195 19.21 -6.34 16.79
N HIS A 196 18.64 -5.37 16.07
CA HIS A 196 18.13 -4.12 16.66
C HIS A 196 16.61 -3.96 16.52
N PRO A 197 15.79 -4.77 17.23
CA PRO A 197 14.34 -4.71 17.13
C PRO A 197 13.76 -3.44 17.74
N PHE A 198 12.67 -2.95 17.15
CA PHE A 198 11.99 -1.74 17.59
C PHE A 198 10.48 -1.76 17.33
N PRO A 199 9.70 -0.86 17.96
CA PRO A 199 8.28 -0.72 17.68
C PRO A 199 8.02 -0.32 16.24
N THR A 200 7.26 -1.13 15.50
CA THR A 200 6.81 -0.79 14.16
C THR A 200 6.05 0.55 14.22
N PRO A 201 6.41 1.56 13.40
CA PRO A 201 5.66 2.79 13.32
C PRO A 201 4.29 2.52 12.68
N VAL A 202 3.22 2.87 13.38
CA VAL A 202 1.85 2.63 12.94
C VAL A 202 0.98 3.85 13.13
N ALA A 203 0.10 4.14 12.16
CA ALA A 203 -0.99 5.10 12.29
C ALA A 203 -2.12 4.50 13.13
N ILE A 204 -1.82 4.15 14.38
CA ILE A 204 -2.77 3.66 15.37
C ILE A 204 -2.51 4.45 16.64
N ASN A 205 -3.57 4.99 17.22
CA ASN A 205 -3.49 5.73 18.46
C ASN A 205 -3.16 4.79 19.63
N ASN A 206 -2.07 5.04 20.35
CA ASN A 206 -1.81 4.36 21.63
C ASN A 206 -2.54 5.02 22.81
N LEU A 207 -2.83 6.31 22.68
CA LEU A 207 -3.52 7.19 23.62
C LEU A 207 -4.56 8.01 22.86
N GLY A 208 -5.44 8.73 23.56
CA GLY A 208 -6.33 9.67 22.89
C GLY A 208 -5.54 10.72 22.09
N TYR A 209 -5.85 10.89 20.79
CA TYR A 209 -5.11 11.80 19.92
C TYR A 209 -6.05 12.49 18.93
N HIS A 210 -5.99 13.83 18.87
CA HIS A 210 -6.89 14.68 18.07
C HIS A 210 -8.39 14.34 18.23
N GLY A 211 -8.81 14.02 19.46
CA GLY A 211 -10.20 13.67 19.77
C GLY A 211 -10.63 12.27 19.33
N ARG A 212 -9.71 11.44 18.83
CA ARG A 212 -9.93 10.01 18.53
C ARG A 212 -9.46 9.15 19.71
N ALA A 213 -10.13 8.03 19.95
CA ALA A 213 -9.81 7.10 21.03
C ALA A 213 -8.42 6.46 20.88
N GLY A 214 -7.87 5.97 21.99
CA GLY A 214 -6.74 5.03 21.97
C GLY A 214 -7.19 3.63 21.52
N CYS A 215 -6.25 2.84 21.02
CA CYS A 215 -6.50 1.48 20.55
C CYS A 215 -6.94 0.56 21.70
N SER A 216 -7.97 -0.26 21.46
CA SER A 216 -8.43 -1.31 22.36
C SER A 216 -7.72 -2.66 22.15
N TYR A 217 -6.78 -2.72 21.19
CA TYR A 217 -6.03 -3.93 20.83
C TYR A 217 -6.92 -5.13 20.46
N CYS A 218 -8.03 -4.88 19.77
CA CYS A 218 -9.02 -5.90 19.44
C CYS A 218 -8.57 -6.95 18.41
N GLY A 219 -7.43 -6.77 17.73
CA GLY A 219 -6.97 -7.68 16.67
C GLY A 219 -7.53 -7.38 15.27
N PHE A 220 -8.66 -6.68 15.14
CA PHE A 220 -9.33 -6.45 13.85
C PHE A 220 -8.93 -5.11 13.20
N CYS A 221 -7.69 -5.03 12.71
CA CYS A 221 -7.18 -3.86 11.97
C CYS A 221 -7.07 -4.12 10.47
N SER A 222 -6.28 -5.12 10.06
CA SER A 222 -6.08 -5.43 8.65
C SER A 222 -7.35 -6.07 8.06
N ASN A 223 -7.73 -5.66 6.86
CA ASN A 223 -9.01 -5.93 6.20
C ASN A 223 -10.25 -5.35 6.91
N HIS A 224 -10.09 -4.62 8.01
CA HIS A 224 -11.20 -4.13 8.83
C HIS A 224 -11.17 -2.61 9.02
N GLY A 225 -12.36 -1.99 9.04
CA GLY A 225 -12.51 -0.63 9.54
C GLY A 225 -12.40 -0.60 11.06
N CYS A 226 -11.88 0.49 11.64
CA CYS A 226 -11.76 0.60 13.10
C CYS A 226 -13.06 1.19 13.69
N PRO A 227 -13.84 0.44 14.49
CA PRO A 227 -15.15 0.91 14.98
C PRO A 227 -15.05 2.11 15.94
N ILE A 228 -13.92 2.26 16.65
CA ILE A 228 -13.66 3.34 17.61
C ILE A 228 -12.81 4.49 17.03
N GLY A 229 -12.44 4.42 15.75
CA GLY A 229 -11.66 5.46 15.07
C GLY A 229 -10.21 5.62 15.56
N ALA A 230 -9.65 4.65 16.29
CA ALA A 230 -8.27 4.70 16.78
C ALA A 230 -7.23 4.55 15.66
N LYS A 231 -7.58 3.80 14.59
CA LYS A 231 -6.75 3.65 13.39
C LYS A 231 -6.81 4.93 12.54
N GLY A 232 -5.65 5.44 12.14
CA GLY A 232 -5.44 6.71 11.44
C GLY A 232 -5.80 6.68 9.96
N ASP A 233 -6.97 6.16 9.60
CA ASP A 233 -7.45 6.21 8.22
C ASP A 233 -7.82 7.64 7.78
N LEU A 234 -7.78 7.90 6.49
CA LEU A 234 -8.02 9.25 5.97
C LEU A 234 -9.47 9.69 6.04
N ALA A 235 -10.43 8.76 6.18
CA ALA A 235 -11.83 9.11 6.34
C ALA A 235 -12.07 9.82 7.68
N VAL A 236 -11.45 9.33 8.76
CA VAL A 236 -11.59 9.90 10.12
C VAL A 236 -10.53 10.97 10.46
N THR A 237 -9.46 11.09 9.67
CA THR A 237 -8.41 12.09 9.88
C THR A 237 -8.50 13.24 8.87
N ALA A 238 -7.85 13.13 7.71
CA ALA A 238 -7.70 14.19 6.73
C ALA A 238 -9.05 14.68 6.16
N ILE A 239 -9.88 13.75 5.67
CA ILE A 239 -11.17 14.08 5.03
C ILE A 239 -12.15 14.67 6.05
N ALA A 240 -12.25 14.07 7.23
CA ALA A 240 -13.09 14.60 8.32
C ALA A 240 -12.70 16.04 8.70
N GLN A 241 -11.41 16.37 8.75
CA GLN A 241 -10.96 17.74 9.03
C GLN A 241 -11.16 18.69 7.85
N ALA A 242 -11.04 18.19 6.61
CA ALA A 242 -11.25 18.96 5.40
C ALA A 242 -12.72 19.38 5.25
N VAL A 243 -13.67 18.47 5.50
CA VAL A 243 -15.11 18.80 5.44
C VAL A 243 -15.50 19.90 6.43
N LYS A 244 -14.91 19.93 7.63
CA LYS A 244 -15.15 20.98 8.63
C LYS A 244 -14.80 22.40 8.15
N THR A 245 -14.00 22.55 7.09
CA THR A 245 -13.70 23.87 6.50
C THR A 245 -14.87 24.47 5.73
N GLY A 246 -15.89 23.67 5.38
CA GLY A 246 -16.95 24.08 4.45
C GLY A 246 -16.49 24.22 2.99
N ARG A 247 -15.23 23.87 2.68
CA ARG A 247 -14.63 24.01 1.35
C ARG A 247 -14.50 22.69 0.58
N LEU A 248 -14.74 21.55 1.22
CA LEU A 248 -14.69 20.23 0.60
C LEU A 248 -16.09 19.65 0.42
N GLU A 249 -16.42 19.29 -0.82
CA GLU A 249 -17.56 18.43 -1.17
C GLU A 249 -17.06 17.02 -1.49
N VAL A 250 -17.55 16.00 -0.78
CA VAL A 250 -17.27 14.59 -1.09
C VAL A 250 -18.50 13.98 -1.74
N ARG A 251 -18.33 13.36 -2.90
CA ARG A 251 -19.36 12.63 -3.64
C ARG A 251 -19.06 11.12 -3.59
N PRO A 252 -19.57 10.40 -2.59
CA PRO A 252 -19.46 8.94 -2.55
C PRO A 252 -20.31 8.30 -3.66
N ASN A 253 -20.03 7.04 -3.97
CA ASN A 253 -20.67 6.27 -5.03
C ASN A 253 -20.66 6.97 -6.40
N SER A 254 -19.52 7.58 -6.75
CA SER A 254 -19.29 8.33 -7.98
C SER A 254 -18.11 7.72 -8.75
N HIS A 255 -18.40 6.92 -9.77
CA HIS A 255 -17.40 6.18 -10.56
C HIS A 255 -16.91 7.01 -11.75
N ALA A 256 -15.75 7.64 -11.63
CA ALA A 256 -15.13 8.39 -12.73
C ALA A 256 -14.57 7.43 -13.80
N PHE A 257 -14.78 7.76 -15.07
CA PHE A 257 -14.35 6.90 -16.19
C PHE A 257 -13.72 7.64 -17.37
N HIS A 258 -13.76 8.98 -17.41
CA HIS A 258 -13.16 9.75 -18.50
C HIS A 258 -12.76 11.17 -18.06
N VAL A 259 -11.58 11.62 -18.49
CA VAL A 259 -11.05 12.98 -18.29
C VAL A 259 -11.00 13.71 -19.63
N ASP A 260 -11.78 14.78 -19.75
CA ASP A 260 -11.80 15.61 -20.97
C ASP A 260 -10.61 16.59 -20.95
N VAL A 261 -9.78 16.51 -22.01
CA VAL A 261 -8.64 17.41 -22.23
C VAL A 261 -8.83 18.15 -23.54
N LYS A 262 -8.82 19.49 -23.47
CA LYS A 262 -8.99 20.36 -24.62
C LYS A 262 -7.94 21.46 -24.62
N LYS A 263 -7.27 21.66 -25.76
CA LYS A 263 -6.18 22.64 -25.92
C LYS A 263 -5.10 22.52 -24.84
N GLY A 264 -4.72 21.28 -24.52
CA GLY A 264 -3.69 20.98 -23.51
C GLY A 264 -4.10 21.26 -22.05
N GLN A 265 -5.40 21.41 -21.76
CA GLN A 265 -5.92 21.63 -20.41
C GLN A 265 -6.99 20.59 -20.09
N ALA A 266 -6.90 19.96 -18.92
CA ALA A 266 -7.96 19.13 -18.39
C ALA A 266 -9.13 20.02 -17.95
N ARG A 267 -10.36 19.71 -18.35
CA ARG A 267 -11.53 20.59 -18.18
C ARG A 267 -12.57 20.03 -17.24
N ARG A 268 -12.87 18.75 -17.39
CA ARG A 268 -13.90 18.05 -16.61
C ARG A 268 -13.61 16.56 -16.51
N VAL A 269 -14.22 15.92 -15.52
CA VAL A 269 -14.25 14.46 -15.38
C VAL A 269 -15.69 13.99 -15.52
N HIS A 270 -15.88 12.93 -16.31
CA HIS A 270 -17.15 12.23 -16.44
C HIS A 270 -17.20 11.07 -15.47
N TYR A 271 -18.36 10.88 -14.86
CA TYR A 271 -18.57 9.84 -13.85
C TYR A 271 -20.00 9.32 -13.87
N ILE A 272 -20.18 8.08 -13.42
CA ILE A 272 -21.49 7.47 -13.16
C ILE A 272 -21.88 7.82 -11.72
N ASP A 273 -23.02 8.49 -11.56
CA ASP A 273 -23.55 8.89 -10.26
C ASP A 273 -24.26 7.73 -9.52
N PRO A 274 -24.67 7.89 -8.25
CA PRO A 274 -25.31 6.82 -7.49
C PRO A 274 -26.65 6.32 -8.07
N LYS A 275 -27.23 7.05 -9.04
CA LYS A 275 -28.46 6.67 -9.75
C LYS A 275 -28.16 5.97 -11.08
N GLY A 276 -26.88 5.66 -11.37
CA GLY A 276 -26.44 5.07 -12.62
C GLY A 276 -26.40 6.06 -13.79
N GLN A 277 -26.50 7.37 -13.55
CA GLN A 277 -26.55 8.36 -14.62
C GLN A 277 -25.16 8.94 -14.88
N THR A 278 -24.83 9.11 -16.15
CA THR A 278 -23.61 9.82 -16.55
C THR A 278 -23.72 11.30 -16.23
N ARG A 279 -22.76 11.80 -15.46
CA ARG A 279 -22.59 13.20 -15.06
C ARG A 279 -21.18 13.67 -15.39
N SER A 280 -20.96 14.97 -15.28
CA SER A 280 -19.60 15.54 -15.35
C SER A 280 -19.41 16.65 -14.33
N VAL A 281 -18.16 16.87 -13.92
CA VAL A 281 -17.75 17.97 -13.03
C VAL A 281 -16.58 18.71 -13.66
N SER A 282 -16.70 20.03 -13.79
CA SER A 282 -15.62 20.90 -14.27
C SER A 282 -14.80 21.46 -13.10
N ALA A 283 -13.49 21.58 -13.29
CA ALA A 283 -12.60 22.22 -12.32
C ALA A 283 -11.40 22.90 -12.99
N LYS A 284 -10.77 23.83 -12.28
CA LYS A 284 -9.54 24.51 -12.76
C LYS A 284 -8.33 23.58 -12.74
N VAL A 285 -8.26 22.69 -11.74
CA VAL A 285 -7.22 21.67 -11.58
C VAL A 285 -7.88 20.31 -11.37
N ILE A 286 -7.33 19.26 -11.99
CA ILE A 286 -7.78 17.87 -11.81
C ILE A 286 -6.62 17.04 -11.25
N VAL A 287 -6.93 16.25 -10.22
CA VAL A 287 -6.00 15.35 -9.53
C VAL A 287 -6.54 13.93 -9.63
N LEU A 288 -5.73 13.00 -10.14
CA LEU A 288 -6.04 11.57 -10.21
C LEU A 288 -5.36 10.85 -9.03
N ALA A 289 -6.12 10.10 -8.25
CA ALA A 289 -5.64 9.39 -7.06
C ALA A 289 -6.39 8.04 -6.88
N CYS A 290 -6.50 7.29 -7.97
CA CYS A 290 -7.37 6.12 -8.07
C CYS A 290 -6.69 4.79 -7.68
N SER A 291 -5.36 4.78 -7.45
CA SER A 291 -4.45 3.62 -7.29
C SER A 291 -3.57 3.37 -8.51
N ALA A 292 -2.51 2.58 -8.32
CA ALA A 292 -1.64 2.14 -9.40
C ALA A 292 -2.29 1.20 -10.42
N LEU A 293 -3.54 0.78 -10.24
CA LEU A 293 -4.29 0.03 -11.26
C LEU A 293 -5.34 0.89 -11.96
N GLU A 294 -6.12 1.65 -11.19
CA GLU A 294 -7.25 2.41 -11.75
C GLU A 294 -6.83 3.78 -12.31
N THR A 295 -5.74 4.37 -11.84
CA THR A 295 -5.23 5.63 -12.43
C THR A 295 -4.74 5.43 -13.87
N PRO A 296 -3.86 4.48 -14.19
CA PRO A 296 -3.48 4.23 -15.60
C PRO A 296 -4.69 3.80 -16.43
N ARG A 297 -5.61 2.99 -15.89
CA ARG A 297 -6.87 2.63 -16.56
C ARG A 297 -7.70 3.86 -16.93
N LEU A 298 -7.93 4.78 -15.99
CA LEU A 298 -8.67 6.01 -16.25
C LEU A 298 -7.98 6.86 -17.33
N VAL A 299 -6.65 6.94 -17.32
CA VAL A 299 -5.88 7.68 -18.34
C VAL A 299 -6.02 7.04 -19.72
N LEU A 300 -5.93 5.71 -19.81
CA LEU A 300 -6.09 4.97 -21.07
C LEU A 300 -7.52 5.09 -21.61
N LEU A 301 -8.55 4.92 -20.77
CA LEU A 301 -9.96 5.14 -21.12
C LEU A 301 -10.25 6.60 -21.53
N SER A 302 -9.41 7.54 -21.11
CA SER A 302 -9.56 8.95 -21.46
C SER A 302 -8.94 9.32 -22.80
N GLU A 303 -8.18 8.40 -23.43
CA GLU A 303 -7.51 8.60 -24.73
C GLU A 303 -6.75 9.94 -24.78
N LEU A 304 -6.01 10.26 -23.71
CA LEU A 304 -5.33 11.55 -23.61
C LEU A 304 -4.39 11.78 -24.80
N PRO A 305 -4.25 13.01 -25.34
CA PRO A 305 -3.49 13.24 -26.57
C PRO A 305 -2.04 12.75 -26.48
N THR A 306 -1.61 11.95 -27.46
CA THR A 306 -0.28 11.30 -27.48
C THR A 306 0.89 12.28 -27.56
N ASN A 307 0.66 13.50 -28.04
CA ASN A 307 1.65 14.57 -28.03
C ASN A 307 1.80 15.26 -26.66
N LEU A 308 0.94 14.96 -25.68
CA LEU A 308 0.96 15.54 -24.33
C LEU A 308 1.27 14.53 -23.23
N VAL A 309 1.10 13.25 -23.51
CA VAL A 309 1.30 12.14 -22.56
C VAL A 309 2.13 11.06 -23.24
N ASN A 310 3.18 10.61 -22.56
CA ASN A 310 3.99 9.48 -23.01
C ASN A 310 3.27 8.15 -22.72
N HIS A 311 2.46 7.70 -23.68
CA HIS A 311 1.68 6.46 -23.57
C HIS A 311 2.54 5.19 -23.53
N ASP A 312 3.79 5.24 -24.00
CA ASP A 312 4.71 4.10 -23.92
C ASP A 312 5.06 3.74 -22.47
N LEU A 313 4.86 4.68 -21.54
CA LEU A 313 5.15 4.53 -20.12
C LEU A 313 3.90 4.45 -19.24
N VAL A 314 2.73 4.86 -19.72
CA VAL A 314 1.47 4.71 -18.98
C VAL A 314 1.23 3.23 -18.70
N GLY A 315 0.99 2.90 -17.44
CA GLY A 315 0.76 1.54 -16.99
C GLY A 315 2.02 0.72 -16.71
N ARG A 316 3.23 1.14 -17.12
CA ARG A 316 4.46 0.34 -17.04
C ARG A 316 5.11 0.36 -15.66
N TYR A 317 6.03 -0.59 -15.40
CA TYR A 317 6.79 -0.71 -14.16
C TYR A 317 5.90 -0.96 -12.94
N LEU A 318 4.82 -1.73 -13.13
CA LEU A 318 3.99 -2.16 -12.01
C LEU A 318 4.88 -2.89 -10.99
N MET A 319 4.87 -2.38 -9.77
CA MET A 319 5.50 -2.97 -8.60
C MET A 319 4.45 -3.28 -7.54
N ALA A 320 4.66 -4.32 -6.74
CA ALA A 320 3.70 -4.79 -5.72
C ALA A 320 4.35 -5.15 -4.37
N HIS A 321 5.66 -4.96 -4.20
CA HIS A 321 6.53 -5.58 -3.20
C HIS A 321 6.75 -7.07 -3.39
N GLN A 322 7.98 -7.47 -3.07
CA GLN A 322 8.26 -8.85 -2.71
C GLN A 322 7.85 -9.11 -1.26
N TYR A 323 7.24 -10.27 -1.01
CA TYR A 323 6.86 -10.68 0.33
C TYR A 323 7.18 -12.15 0.56
N VAL A 324 8.17 -12.42 1.40
CA VAL A 324 8.62 -13.76 1.77
C VAL A 324 8.56 -13.88 3.29
N GLY A 325 8.16 -15.02 3.82
CA GLY A 325 7.96 -15.15 5.26
C GLY A 325 8.04 -16.58 5.78
N GLY A 326 7.73 -16.74 7.05
CA GLY A 326 7.61 -18.04 7.68
C GLY A 326 6.61 -18.00 8.84
N ILE A 327 5.99 -19.14 9.11
CA ILE A 327 5.14 -19.33 10.29
C ILE A 327 5.91 -20.19 11.28
N GLY A 328 6.16 -19.65 12.48
CA GLY A 328 6.68 -20.40 13.62
C GLY A 328 5.54 -21.01 14.42
N PHE A 329 5.72 -22.26 14.86
CA PHE A 329 4.79 -23.02 15.70
C PHE A 329 5.41 -23.22 17.09
N PHE A 330 4.63 -22.96 18.13
CA PHE A 330 5.07 -22.93 19.52
C PHE A 330 4.21 -23.87 20.38
N SER A 331 4.83 -24.59 21.31
CA SER A 331 4.07 -25.37 22.31
C SER A 331 3.30 -24.48 23.27
N ASP A 332 3.90 -23.37 23.69
CA ASP A 332 3.24 -22.38 24.54
C ASP A 332 2.32 -21.45 23.74
N ARG A 333 1.25 -20.97 24.39
CA ARG A 333 0.41 -19.90 23.83
C ARG A 333 1.20 -18.60 23.79
N ILE A 334 1.35 -18.03 22.60
CA ILE A 334 1.98 -16.74 22.36
C ILE A 334 0.99 -15.60 22.06
N ASP A 335 -0.25 -15.97 21.69
CA ASP A 335 -1.42 -15.08 21.53
C ASP A 335 -1.17 -13.77 20.75
N TYR A 336 -0.31 -13.81 19.72
CA TYR A 336 0.06 -12.60 18.98
C TYR A 336 -1.12 -11.90 18.29
N TYR A 337 -2.21 -12.62 18.00
CA TYR A 337 -3.41 -12.03 17.43
C TYR A 337 -4.02 -10.92 18.32
N ARG A 338 -3.69 -10.87 19.62
CA ARG A 338 -4.07 -9.81 20.55
C ARG A 338 -3.22 -8.56 20.30
N GLY A 339 -3.60 -7.77 19.30
CA GLY A 339 -2.84 -6.60 18.88
C GLY A 339 -3.31 -6.02 17.56
N PHE A 340 -2.37 -5.77 16.65
CA PHE A 340 -2.59 -5.26 15.29
C PHE A 340 -1.51 -5.80 14.35
N TRP A 341 -1.62 -5.47 13.05
CA TRP A 341 -0.87 -6.09 11.94
C TRP A 341 0.61 -6.36 12.25
N SER A 342 1.36 -5.34 12.62
CA SER A 342 2.79 -5.46 12.90
C SER A 342 3.14 -4.62 14.12
N MET A 343 3.61 -5.28 15.19
CA MET A 343 3.95 -4.62 16.44
C MET A 343 5.46 -4.36 16.59
N ARG A 344 6.29 -5.25 16.02
CA ARG A 344 7.76 -5.17 16.06
C ARG A 344 8.37 -5.48 14.70
N CYS A 345 9.56 -4.92 14.47
CA CYS A 345 10.33 -5.14 13.26
C CYS A 345 11.84 -4.95 13.50
N ILE A 346 12.64 -5.36 12.51
CA ILE A 346 14.07 -5.12 12.39
C ILE A 346 14.41 -4.67 10.96
N ASP A 347 15.50 -3.89 10.82
CA ASP A 347 16.02 -3.44 9.51
C ASP A 347 17.51 -3.77 9.32
N ASP A 348 18.06 -4.61 10.18
CA ASP A 348 19.48 -4.99 10.16
C ASP A 348 19.91 -5.56 8.79
N TYR A 349 18.99 -6.20 8.07
CA TYR A 349 19.23 -6.79 6.74
C TYR A 349 18.68 -5.96 5.57
N TYR A 350 18.22 -4.73 5.82
CA TYR A 350 17.45 -3.95 4.84
C TYR A 350 18.18 -3.75 3.50
N PHE A 351 19.51 -3.69 3.51
CA PHE A 351 20.32 -3.54 2.29
C PHE A 351 21.14 -4.77 1.90
N GLY A 352 20.94 -5.91 2.55
CA GLY A 352 21.79 -7.10 2.39
C GLY A 352 22.46 -7.51 3.71
N ASP A 353 23.61 -8.16 3.62
CA ASP A 353 24.30 -8.68 4.81
C ASP A 353 25.15 -7.58 5.49
N PRO A 354 24.86 -7.22 6.75
CA PRO A 354 25.63 -6.20 7.44
C PRO A 354 27.07 -6.63 7.77
N HIS A 355 27.39 -7.93 7.78
CA HIS A 355 28.72 -8.43 8.13
C HIS A 355 29.68 -8.46 6.95
N SER A 356 29.21 -8.93 5.77
CA SER A 356 30.03 -8.94 4.56
C SER A 356 30.05 -7.58 3.85
N GLY A 357 29.05 -6.73 4.11
CA GLY A 357 28.83 -5.49 3.37
C GLY A 357 28.28 -5.71 1.96
N GLU A 358 27.93 -6.96 1.61
CA GLU A 358 27.31 -7.29 0.33
C GLU A 358 25.92 -6.64 0.25
N ARG A 359 25.73 -5.84 -0.80
CA ARG A 359 24.44 -5.20 -1.07
C ARG A 359 23.54 -6.14 -1.86
N MET A 360 22.30 -6.22 -1.42
CA MET A 360 21.25 -6.92 -2.12
C MET A 360 20.13 -5.93 -2.44
N PHE A 361 19.85 -5.74 -3.74
CA PHE A 361 18.69 -4.97 -4.17
C PHE A 361 17.44 -5.69 -3.69
N GLY A 362 16.43 -4.95 -3.22
CA GLY A 362 15.13 -5.56 -2.94
C GLY A 362 15.00 -6.24 -1.58
N MET A 363 16.06 -6.29 -0.76
CA MET A 363 15.87 -6.51 0.67
C MET A 363 15.01 -5.38 1.27
N GLY A 364 14.55 -5.60 2.49
CA GLY A 364 13.71 -4.64 3.20
C GLY A 364 13.62 -5.05 4.65
N ASN A 365 12.52 -4.71 5.30
CA ASN A 365 12.40 -4.99 6.72
C ASN A 365 11.73 -6.32 7.04
N ILE A 366 12.17 -6.94 8.14
CA ILE A 366 11.49 -8.10 8.72
C ILE A 366 10.53 -7.60 9.78
N GLN A 367 9.27 -7.98 9.65
CA GLN A 367 8.19 -7.56 10.54
C GLN A 367 7.54 -8.76 11.20
N THR A 368 7.10 -8.58 12.44
CA THR A 368 6.02 -9.38 13.01
C THR A 368 4.73 -9.11 12.23
N VAL A 369 3.97 -10.16 11.93
CA VAL A 369 2.74 -10.07 11.12
C VAL A 369 1.60 -10.83 11.80
N GLY A 370 0.42 -10.21 11.90
CA GLY A 370 -0.82 -10.84 12.40
C GLY A 370 -1.99 -9.87 12.47
N PRO A 371 -3.17 -10.22 11.95
CA PRO A 371 -4.13 -11.03 12.71
C PRO A 371 -4.69 -12.25 11.95
N SER A 372 -4.13 -12.61 10.80
CA SER A 372 -4.56 -13.81 10.06
C SER A 372 -4.44 -15.11 10.86
N SER A 373 -3.55 -15.17 11.86
CA SER A 373 -3.45 -16.30 12.81
C SER A 373 -4.54 -16.33 13.89
N GLY A 374 -5.28 -15.23 14.06
CA GLY A 374 -6.33 -15.08 15.06
C GLY A 374 -7.74 -15.10 14.52
N TYR A 375 -7.93 -15.10 13.20
CA TYR A 375 -9.22 -15.23 12.52
C TYR A 375 -9.71 -16.67 12.64
N PRO A 376 -10.67 -17.00 13.52
CA PRO A 376 -11.27 -18.32 13.54
C PRO A 376 -11.83 -18.75 12.18
N LEU A 377 -12.41 -17.86 11.36
CA LEU A 377 -13.19 -18.26 10.17
C LEU A 377 -12.48 -18.04 8.82
N GLY A 378 -11.73 -16.95 8.67
CA GLY A 378 -11.28 -16.44 7.36
C GLY A 378 -10.33 -17.34 6.54
N ALA A 379 -10.17 -17.02 5.25
CA ALA A 379 -9.36 -17.76 4.27
C ALA A 379 -7.85 -17.90 4.61
N GLY A 380 -7.31 -17.02 5.45
CA GLY A 380 -5.95 -17.12 6.02
C GLY A 380 -5.90 -17.61 7.47
N GLY A 381 -7.06 -17.94 8.05
CA GLY A 381 -7.21 -18.43 9.42
C GLY A 381 -6.98 -19.93 9.53
N MET A 382 -6.87 -20.41 10.78
CA MET A 382 -6.59 -21.82 11.03
C MET A 382 -7.66 -22.76 10.47
N ILE A 383 -8.92 -22.32 10.30
CA ILE A 383 -9.95 -23.15 9.66
C ILE A 383 -9.54 -23.48 8.23
N SER A 384 -8.98 -22.52 7.50
CA SER A 384 -8.47 -22.74 6.15
C SER A 384 -7.33 -23.76 6.15
N THR A 385 -6.37 -23.63 7.07
CA THR A 385 -5.29 -24.60 7.25
C THR A 385 -5.80 -25.99 7.67
N ALA A 386 -6.79 -26.04 8.56
CA ALA A 386 -7.36 -27.28 9.06
C ALA A 386 -8.33 -27.95 8.05
N LYS A 387 -8.89 -27.22 7.08
CA LYS A 387 -9.68 -27.79 5.97
C LYS A 387 -8.87 -28.79 5.15
N PHE A 388 -7.57 -28.55 4.95
CA PHE A 388 -6.67 -29.49 4.27
C PHE A 388 -6.53 -30.82 5.02
N ALA A 389 -6.89 -30.83 6.30
CA ALA A 389 -6.81 -31.99 7.15
C ALA A 389 -8.17 -32.67 7.38
N GLY A 390 -9.18 -32.31 6.58
CA GLY A 390 -10.55 -32.82 6.64
C GLY A 390 -11.44 -32.10 7.66
N TRP A 391 -12.73 -32.39 7.64
CA TRP A 391 -13.72 -31.92 8.62
C TRP A 391 -13.96 -32.98 9.69
N GLY A 392 -14.29 -32.59 10.94
CA GLY A 392 -14.60 -33.51 12.04
C GLY A 392 -13.74 -33.29 13.29
N ALA A 393 -13.53 -34.35 14.08
CA ALA A 393 -12.76 -34.26 15.34
C ALA A 393 -11.31 -33.80 15.12
N GLY A 394 -10.60 -34.37 14.15
CA GLY A 394 -9.23 -33.97 13.82
C GLY A 394 -9.10 -32.53 13.31
N HIS A 395 -10.16 -31.97 12.71
CA HIS A 395 -10.21 -30.54 12.39
C HIS A 395 -10.21 -29.69 13.66
N LYS A 396 -11.11 -30.02 14.61
CA LYS A 396 -11.23 -29.31 15.89
C LYS A 396 -9.96 -29.40 16.73
N GLU A 397 -9.33 -30.58 16.77
CA GLU A 397 -8.06 -30.78 17.46
C GLU A 397 -6.95 -29.89 16.89
N ARG A 398 -6.81 -29.84 15.56
CA ARG A 398 -5.84 -28.96 14.90
C ARG A 398 -6.13 -27.48 15.12
N MET A 399 -7.40 -27.08 15.04
CA MET A 399 -7.82 -25.72 15.36
C MET A 399 -7.42 -25.31 16.78
N ASN A 400 -7.69 -26.17 17.76
CA ASN A 400 -7.31 -25.93 19.15
C ASN A 400 -5.79 -25.89 19.36
N ALA A 401 -5.06 -26.80 18.70
CA ALA A 401 -3.60 -26.88 18.83
C ALA A 401 -2.88 -25.68 18.20
N MET A 402 -3.43 -25.07 17.15
CA MET A 402 -2.80 -23.93 16.47
C MET A 402 -3.21 -22.57 17.04
N PHE A 403 -4.39 -22.45 17.66
CA PHE A 403 -4.92 -21.13 18.02
C PHE A 403 -4.14 -20.46 19.13
N GLY A 404 -3.48 -19.35 18.80
CA GLY A 404 -2.62 -18.63 19.73
C GLY A 404 -1.21 -19.25 19.87
N HIS A 405 -0.90 -20.30 19.10
CA HIS A 405 0.38 -21.02 19.12
C HIS A 405 1.24 -20.76 17.88
N VAL A 406 0.87 -19.77 17.07
CA VAL A 406 1.55 -19.48 15.79
C VAL A 406 1.84 -17.99 15.61
N GLN A 407 2.98 -17.69 15.00
CA GLN A 407 3.42 -16.34 14.63
C GLN A 407 3.88 -16.31 13.18
N TRP A 408 3.50 -15.28 12.43
CA TRP A 408 4.08 -15.01 11.12
C TRP A 408 5.16 -13.91 11.23
N LEU A 409 6.33 -14.15 10.66
CA LEU A 409 7.32 -13.13 10.31
C LEU A 409 7.43 -13.01 8.78
N ALA A 410 7.50 -11.80 8.26
CA ALA A 410 7.68 -11.59 6.83
C ALA A 410 8.66 -10.45 6.52
N VAL A 411 9.33 -10.58 5.38
CA VAL A 411 10.06 -9.50 4.73
C VAL A 411 9.08 -8.70 3.89
N ASN A 412 9.06 -7.40 4.07
CA ASN A 412 8.53 -6.46 3.09
C ASN A 412 9.70 -5.99 2.21
N GLY A 413 9.95 -6.70 1.13
CA GLY A 413 11.04 -6.41 0.20
C GLY A 413 10.61 -5.53 -0.96
N GLU A 414 11.60 -4.98 -1.65
CA GLU A 414 11.43 -4.21 -2.89
C GLU A 414 11.53 -5.15 -4.10
N ASP A 415 10.52 -5.12 -4.95
CA ASP A 415 10.55 -5.71 -6.28
C ASP A 415 11.07 -4.69 -7.30
N PRO A 416 11.99 -5.07 -8.23
CA PRO A 416 12.54 -4.14 -9.19
C PRO A 416 11.52 -3.57 -10.19
N PRO A 417 11.69 -2.32 -10.66
CA PRO A 417 10.85 -1.76 -11.72
C PRO A 417 11.16 -2.43 -13.07
N VAL A 418 10.38 -3.44 -13.44
CA VAL A 418 10.50 -4.16 -14.71
C VAL A 418 9.53 -3.56 -15.73
N ARG A 419 10.05 -3.14 -16.90
CA ARG A 419 9.24 -2.45 -17.93
C ARG A 419 8.04 -3.27 -18.43
N SER A 420 8.20 -4.59 -18.53
CA SER A 420 7.11 -5.48 -18.98
C SER A 420 6.01 -5.69 -17.93
N ASN A 421 6.29 -5.43 -16.65
CA ASN A 421 5.26 -5.47 -15.62
C ASN A 421 4.39 -4.23 -15.78
N MET A 422 3.11 -4.41 -16.05
CA MET A 422 2.26 -3.31 -16.50
C MET A 422 0.77 -3.49 -16.23
N VAL A 423 0.03 -2.40 -16.41
CA VAL A 423 -1.43 -2.33 -16.47
C VAL A 423 -1.85 -1.71 -17.80
N ASP A 424 -2.63 -2.44 -18.60
CA ASP A 424 -3.31 -1.92 -19.80
C ASP A 424 -4.82 -2.21 -19.75
N LEU A 425 -5.52 -1.98 -20.87
CA LEU A 425 -6.93 -2.32 -21.03
C LEU A 425 -7.04 -3.71 -21.66
N ASP A 426 -7.88 -4.57 -21.09
CA ASP A 426 -8.23 -5.84 -21.73
C ASP A 426 -9.14 -5.59 -22.95
N PRO A 427 -8.83 -6.12 -24.15
CA PRO A 427 -9.64 -5.89 -25.34
C PRO A 427 -10.94 -6.70 -25.38
N THR A 428 -11.07 -7.74 -24.54
CA THR A 428 -12.16 -8.72 -24.59
C THR A 428 -13.04 -8.73 -23.35
N VAL A 429 -12.57 -8.15 -22.24
CA VAL A 429 -13.30 -8.14 -20.95
C VAL A 429 -13.71 -6.72 -20.56
N GLN A 430 -14.97 -6.57 -20.21
CA GLN A 430 -15.57 -5.31 -19.72
C GLN A 430 -16.15 -5.50 -18.32
N ASP A 431 -16.19 -4.41 -17.55
CA ASP A 431 -16.93 -4.38 -16.29
C ASP A 431 -18.45 -4.23 -16.55
N ALA A 432 -19.24 -4.31 -15.48
CA ALA A 432 -20.69 -4.17 -15.53
C ALA A 432 -21.16 -2.77 -16.01
N TYR A 433 -20.25 -1.81 -16.17
CA TYR A 433 -20.52 -0.48 -16.72
C TYR A 433 -20.19 -0.39 -18.23
N GLY A 434 -19.77 -1.51 -18.85
CA GLY A 434 -19.41 -1.58 -20.27
C GLY A 434 -18.03 -1.00 -20.59
N LEU A 435 -17.18 -0.79 -19.57
CA LEU A 435 -15.84 -0.24 -19.74
C LEU A 435 -14.81 -1.36 -19.77
N PRO A 436 -13.81 -1.32 -20.68
CA PRO A 436 -12.67 -2.23 -20.63
C PRO A 436 -12.03 -2.28 -19.24
N VAL A 437 -11.73 -3.49 -18.76
CA VAL A 437 -11.14 -3.68 -17.42
C VAL A 437 -9.64 -3.51 -17.43
N SER A 438 -9.05 -3.28 -16.25
CA SER A 438 -7.59 -3.35 -16.10
C SER A 438 -7.11 -4.78 -16.36
N ARG A 439 -6.16 -4.92 -17.28
CA ARG A 439 -5.35 -6.12 -17.43
C ARG A 439 -4.00 -5.92 -16.78
N VAL A 440 -3.64 -6.82 -15.87
CA VAL A 440 -2.35 -6.85 -15.19
C VAL A 440 -1.43 -7.83 -15.91
N THR A 441 -0.25 -7.36 -16.29
CA THR A 441 0.85 -8.22 -16.74
C THR A 441 1.94 -8.16 -15.68
N TYR A 442 2.32 -9.29 -15.10
CA TYR A 442 3.36 -9.30 -14.06
C TYR A 442 4.14 -10.62 -14.04
N SER A 443 5.47 -10.51 -13.98
CA SER A 443 6.37 -11.63 -13.69
C SER A 443 7.41 -11.21 -12.65
N HIS A 444 7.79 -12.14 -11.78
CA HIS A 444 8.88 -11.91 -10.82
C HIS A 444 10.23 -11.75 -11.52
N HIS A 445 11.03 -10.83 -11.01
CA HIS A 445 12.41 -10.66 -11.44
C HIS A 445 13.29 -11.74 -10.77
N PRO A 446 14.37 -12.24 -11.41
CA PRO A 446 15.31 -13.18 -10.77
C PRO A 446 15.85 -12.72 -9.41
N ASN A 447 15.98 -11.40 -9.21
CA ASN A 447 16.36 -10.78 -7.94
C ASN A 447 15.39 -11.14 -6.81
N ASP A 448 14.09 -11.25 -7.09
CA ASP A 448 13.08 -11.54 -6.07
C ASP A 448 13.37 -12.90 -5.42
N TYR A 449 13.74 -13.90 -6.23
CA TYR A 449 14.10 -15.22 -5.71
C TYR A 449 15.41 -15.21 -4.92
N ALA A 450 16.39 -14.40 -5.33
CA ALA A 450 17.64 -14.26 -4.58
C ALA A 450 17.38 -13.67 -3.18
N VAL A 451 16.60 -12.60 -3.10
CA VAL A 451 16.17 -11.98 -1.83
C VAL A 451 15.43 -12.99 -0.96
N ALA A 452 14.54 -13.79 -1.55
CA ALA A 452 13.82 -14.83 -0.81
C ALA A 452 14.76 -15.88 -0.23
N ALA A 453 15.70 -16.38 -1.03
CA ALA A 453 16.69 -17.36 -0.59
C ALA A 453 17.59 -16.83 0.54
N TYR A 454 17.90 -15.52 0.54
CA TYR A 454 18.67 -14.90 1.62
C TYR A 454 17.83 -14.71 2.90
N ALA A 455 16.57 -14.27 2.76
CA ALA A 455 15.72 -13.93 3.89
C ALA A 455 15.22 -15.14 4.69
N ILE A 456 14.90 -16.25 4.02
CA ILE A 456 14.28 -17.43 4.66
C ILE A 456 15.15 -17.97 5.83
N PRO A 457 16.46 -18.22 5.66
CA PRO A 457 17.31 -18.66 6.77
C PRO A 457 17.37 -17.69 7.95
N LYS A 458 17.27 -16.37 7.71
CA LYS A 458 17.27 -15.37 8.79
C LYS A 458 15.97 -15.39 9.59
N ILE A 459 14.84 -15.57 8.91
CA ILE A 459 13.53 -15.75 9.55
C ILE A 459 13.52 -17.02 10.40
N ASP A 460 14.04 -18.13 9.88
CA ASP A 460 14.13 -19.39 10.61
C ASP A 460 15.03 -19.30 11.85
N GLN A 461 16.17 -18.61 11.74
CA GLN A 461 17.05 -18.33 12.88
C GLN A 461 16.33 -17.54 13.97
N ILE A 462 15.55 -16.52 13.60
CA ILE A 462 14.76 -15.74 14.57
C ILE A 462 13.69 -16.60 15.23
N PHE A 463 12.97 -17.44 14.48
CA PHE A 463 11.97 -18.34 15.05
C PHE A 463 12.55 -19.37 16.00
N THR A 464 13.69 -19.96 15.62
CA THR A 464 14.43 -20.89 16.48
C THR A 464 14.79 -20.22 17.80
N GLU A 465 15.32 -18.99 17.75
CA GLU A 465 15.67 -18.22 18.94
C GLU A 465 14.45 -17.77 19.76
N MET A 466 13.29 -17.59 19.13
CA MET A 466 12.02 -17.35 19.81
C MET A 466 11.49 -18.59 20.55
N GLY A 467 12.03 -19.79 20.26
CA GLY A 467 11.59 -21.06 20.82
C GLY A 467 10.50 -21.77 20.00
N ALA A 468 10.42 -21.49 18.69
CA ALA A 468 9.54 -22.25 17.81
C ALA A 468 10.05 -23.70 17.68
N GLU A 469 9.16 -24.67 17.81
CA GLU A 469 9.48 -26.10 17.61
C GLU A 469 9.58 -26.46 16.13
N LYS A 470 8.93 -25.64 15.30
CA LYS A 470 8.87 -25.83 13.85
C LYS A 470 8.65 -24.48 13.17
N THR A 471 9.31 -24.31 12.03
CA THR A 471 9.04 -23.22 11.09
C THR A 471 8.51 -23.82 9.79
N GLU A 472 7.43 -23.24 9.26
CA GLU A 472 7.00 -23.48 7.89
C GLU A 472 7.31 -22.25 7.05
N VAL A 473 8.10 -22.45 6.00
CA VAL A 473 8.38 -21.37 5.05
C VAL A 473 7.11 -21.06 4.28
N VAL A 474 6.70 -19.81 4.30
CA VAL A 474 5.67 -19.32 3.40
C VAL A 474 6.38 -18.50 2.36
N VAL A 475 6.33 -18.95 1.10
CA VAL A 475 6.74 -18.18 -0.07
C VAL A 475 5.46 -17.75 -0.77
N PRO A 476 4.59 -16.98 -0.09
CA PRO A 476 3.21 -16.82 -0.51
C PRO A 476 3.13 -15.94 -1.76
N PHE A 477 4.21 -15.21 -2.11
CA PHE A 477 4.17 -14.11 -3.07
C PHE A 477 5.31 -14.09 -4.10
N ALA A 478 6.12 -15.16 -4.21
CA ALA A 478 7.09 -15.31 -5.31
C ALA A 478 6.79 -16.53 -6.21
N ALA A 479 5.94 -17.46 -5.75
CA ALA A 479 5.73 -18.73 -6.44
C ALA A 479 4.46 -18.78 -7.31
N SER A 480 3.51 -17.83 -7.15
CA SER A 480 2.21 -17.94 -7.84
C SER A 480 2.21 -17.45 -9.28
N THR A 481 3.27 -16.77 -9.75
CA THR A 481 3.29 -16.23 -11.12
C THR A 481 4.37 -16.78 -12.04
N SER A 482 5.42 -17.52 -11.64
CA SER A 482 6.46 -17.88 -12.64
C SER A 482 7.48 -19.00 -12.30
N ILE A 483 7.10 -20.24 -11.92
CA ILE A 483 8.08 -21.37 -11.96
C ILE A 483 7.44 -22.69 -12.48
N PRO A 484 7.97 -23.29 -13.58
CA PRO A 484 7.77 -24.70 -13.89
C PRO A 484 8.54 -25.58 -12.88
N GLN A 485 7.85 -26.47 -12.16
CA GLN A 485 8.51 -27.45 -11.27
C GLN A 485 8.95 -28.69 -12.06
N PRO A 486 10.20 -29.19 -11.92
CA PRO A 486 10.63 -30.43 -12.55
C PRO A 486 10.07 -31.65 -11.79
N THR A 487 9.49 -32.62 -12.51
CA THR A 487 9.24 -33.97 -11.99
C THR A 487 10.04 -35.01 -12.78
N LYS A 488 10.28 -36.17 -12.16
CA LYS A 488 10.89 -37.34 -12.80
C LYS A 488 10.03 -37.75 -14.01
N GLY A 489 10.46 -37.42 -15.23
CA GLY A 489 9.80 -37.87 -16.46
C GLY A 489 9.69 -36.85 -17.62
N GLY A 490 10.03 -35.57 -17.43
CA GLY A 490 10.28 -34.65 -18.56
C GLY A 490 9.07 -34.16 -19.38
N GLN A 491 7.82 -34.34 -18.94
CA GLN A 491 6.66 -33.71 -19.59
C GLN A 491 6.20 -32.44 -18.86
N ILE A 492 6.09 -31.34 -19.61
CA ILE A 492 5.71 -30.00 -19.13
C ILE A 492 4.18 -29.89 -19.10
N GLN A 493 3.57 -29.87 -17.92
CA GLN A 493 2.17 -29.41 -17.75
C GLN A 493 2.15 -27.92 -17.37
N ARG A 494 1.37 -27.12 -18.11
CA ARG A 494 1.24 -25.67 -17.99
C ARG A 494 -0.16 -25.31 -17.47
N GLY A 495 -0.28 -24.22 -16.69
CA GLY A 495 -1.54 -23.51 -16.44
C GLY A 495 -2.33 -23.93 -15.18
N PRO A 496 -3.33 -23.12 -14.77
CA PRO A 496 -4.08 -23.28 -13.52
C PRO A 496 -5.00 -24.51 -13.61
N GLY A 497 -4.45 -25.67 -13.26
CA GLY A 497 -5.25 -26.86 -12.96
C GLY A 497 -6.12 -26.60 -11.73
N HIS A 498 -7.29 -27.24 -11.67
CA HIS A 498 -8.36 -27.09 -10.66
C HIS A 498 -7.97 -27.39 -9.20
N SER A 499 -6.68 -27.46 -8.90
CA SER A 499 -6.07 -27.77 -7.61
C SER A 499 -4.86 -26.87 -7.28
N ALA A 500 -4.56 -25.86 -8.10
CA ALA A 500 -3.63 -24.80 -7.73
C ALA A 500 -4.35 -23.72 -6.91
N PRO A 501 -3.77 -23.21 -5.80
CA PRO A 501 -4.25 -21.97 -5.21
C PRO A 501 -4.22 -20.88 -6.27
N ASP A 502 -5.23 -20.01 -6.24
CA ASP A 502 -5.43 -18.83 -7.09
C ASP A 502 -4.10 -18.28 -7.65
N PRO A 503 -3.88 -18.18 -8.99
CA PRO A 503 -2.62 -17.68 -9.56
C PRO A 503 -2.26 -16.26 -9.09
N VAL A 504 -3.23 -15.53 -8.54
CA VAL A 504 -3.09 -14.19 -7.95
C VAL A 504 -2.82 -14.21 -6.43
N GLY A 505 -2.80 -15.39 -5.81
CA GLY A 505 -2.34 -15.60 -4.44
C GLY A 505 -0.83 -15.40 -4.36
N GLY A 506 -0.39 -14.16 -4.54
CA GLY A 506 1.03 -13.86 -4.56
C GLY A 506 1.46 -12.45 -4.96
N LEU A 507 0.54 -11.48 -5.11
CA LEU A 507 0.94 -10.07 -5.14
C LEU A 507 0.43 -9.34 -3.89
N VAL A 508 1.31 -8.59 -3.22
CA VAL A 508 0.91 -7.76 -2.08
C VAL A 508 0.14 -6.54 -2.56
N ASN A 509 -0.83 -6.08 -1.78
CA ASN A 509 -1.63 -4.88 -2.11
C ASN A 509 -0.86 -3.56 -1.91
N HIS A 510 0.42 -3.52 -2.32
CA HIS A 510 1.29 -2.33 -2.36
C HIS A 510 1.61 -1.96 -3.81
N GLN A 511 0.58 -1.61 -4.57
CA GLN A 511 0.71 -1.40 -6.01
C GLN A 511 1.31 -0.02 -6.30
N MET A 512 2.32 0.01 -7.17
CA MET A 512 3.14 1.20 -7.44
C MET A 512 3.62 1.26 -8.90
N GLY A 513 4.13 2.43 -9.31
CA GLY A 513 5.01 2.60 -10.48
C GLY A 513 4.35 2.86 -11.84
N THR A 514 3.06 2.56 -11.99
CA THR A 514 2.35 2.60 -13.27
C THR A 514 2.16 3.98 -13.92
N MET A 515 2.52 5.06 -13.23
CA MET A 515 2.54 6.43 -13.74
C MET A 515 3.83 7.12 -13.30
N ARG A 516 4.96 6.40 -13.35
CA ARG A 516 6.23 6.80 -12.73
C ARG A 516 6.59 8.27 -12.95
N MET A 517 7.04 8.93 -11.89
CA MET A 517 7.63 10.27 -11.99
C MET A 517 9.09 10.22 -12.43
N GLY A 518 9.60 11.31 -12.98
CA GLY A 518 11.01 11.42 -13.36
C GLY A 518 11.43 12.84 -13.68
N ALA A 519 12.63 12.96 -14.26
CA ALA A 519 13.24 14.23 -14.62
C ALA A 519 13.01 14.64 -16.09
N HIS A 520 12.51 13.72 -16.93
CA HIS A 520 12.32 13.96 -18.37
C HIS A 520 11.04 13.27 -18.89
N PRO A 521 10.27 13.88 -19.82
CA PRO A 521 9.07 13.28 -20.42
C PRO A 521 9.32 11.96 -21.17
N ASP A 522 10.52 11.76 -21.70
CA ASP A 522 10.85 10.52 -22.44
C ASP A 522 10.98 9.29 -21.53
N THR A 523 11.21 9.51 -20.23
CA THR A 523 11.47 8.44 -19.26
C THR A 523 10.46 8.41 -18.11
N SER A 524 9.45 9.28 -18.13
CA SER A 524 8.44 9.36 -17.08
C SER A 524 7.09 9.91 -17.57
N VAL A 525 6.02 9.58 -16.85
CA VAL A 525 4.67 10.06 -17.17
C VAL A 525 4.40 11.44 -16.54
N VAL A 526 4.94 11.67 -15.35
CA VAL A 526 4.78 12.92 -14.59
C VAL A 526 6.12 13.49 -14.15
N ASP A 527 6.17 14.80 -13.92
CA ASP A 527 7.34 15.50 -13.39
C ASP A 527 7.52 15.25 -11.87
N SER A 528 8.58 15.81 -11.29
CA SER A 528 8.87 15.72 -9.85
C SER A 528 7.82 16.38 -8.94
N HIS A 529 6.88 17.14 -9.49
CA HIS A 529 5.72 17.71 -8.80
C HIS A 529 4.45 16.90 -9.03
N GLN A 530 4.57 15.69 -9.57
CA GLN A 530 3.46 14.78 -9.86
C GLN A 530 2.46 15.33 -10.89
N ARG A 531 2.95 16.20 -11.78
CA ARG A 531 2.16 16.85 -12.82
C ARG A 531 2.47 16.23 -14.17
N PHE A 532 1.46 16.07 -15.02
CA PHE A 532 1.68 15.64 -16.40
C PHE A 532 2.54 16.67 -17.15
N TRP A 533 3.50 16.19 -17.94
CA TRP A 533 4.43 17.04 -18.69
C TRP A 533 3.70 17.98 -19.67
N GLY A 534 2.75 17.45 -20.45
CA GLY A 534 2.01 18.21 -21.47
C GLY A 534 0.67 18.80 -21.01
N ILE A 535 0.21 18.52 -19.78
CA ILE A 535 -1.11 18.95 -19.27
C ILE A 535 -0.92 19.61 -17.89
N PRO A 536 -0.64 20.92 -17.84
CA PRO A 536 -0.10 21.57 -16.63
C PRO A 536 -1.09 21.70 -15.47
N ASN A 537 -2.38 21.41 -15.69
CA ASN A 537 -3.42 21.42 -14.67
C ASN A 537 -3.95 20.01 -14.32
N LEU A 538 -3.26 18.95 -14.77
CA LEU A 538 -3.56 17.56 -14.45
C LEU A 538 -2.41 16.94 -13.63
N TYR A 539 -2.75 16.24 -12.55
CA TYR A 539 -1.80 15.67 -11.59
C TYR A 539 -2.14 14.22 -11.25
N VAL A 540 -1.14 13.44 -10.83
CA VAL A 540 -1.32 12.07 -10.30
C VAL A 540 -0.79 11.98 -8.88
N ILE A 541 -1.67 11.75 -7.90
CA ILE A 541 -1.34 11.76 -6.47
C ILE A 541 -1.74 10.44 -5.82
N ASP A 542 -1.07 9.35 -6.22
CA ASP A 542 -1.16 8.03 -5.58
C ASP A 542 0.16 7.24 -5.77
N GLY A 543 0.17 5.94 -5.41
CA GLY A 543 1.35 5.06 -5.50
C GLY A 543 1.87 4.82 -6.92
N SER A 544 1.09 5.12 -7.96
CA SER A 544 1.52 4.94 -9.35
C SER A 544 2.75 5.79 -9.72
N VAL A 545 3.02 6.89 -9.01
CA VAL A 545 4.11 7.80 -9.37
C VAL A 545 5.51 7.30 -8.95
N PHE A 546 5.61 6.18 -8.25
CA PHE A 546 6.86 5.73 -7.63
C PHE A 546 7.89 5.26 -8.68
N PRO A 547 9.11 5.82 -8.72
CA PRO A 547 10.17 5.33 -9.61
C PRO A 547 10.72 3.95 -9.21
N THR A 548 10.72 3.65 -7.90
CA THR A 548 11.10 2.37 -7.28
C THR A 548 10.20 2.11 -6.07
N SER A 549 10.02 0.84 -5.70
CA SER A 549 9.06 0.44 -4.67
C SER A 549 9.58 0.65 -3.26
N GLY A 550 10.86 0.40 -2.97
CA GLY A 550 11.43 0.46 -1.61
C GLY A 550 10.96 -0.65 -0.67
N GLY A 551 11.79 -1.05 0.29
CA GLY A 551 11.51 -2.14 1.25
C GLY A 551 10.60 -1.76 2.44
N TYR A 552 9.70 -0.80 2.28
CA TYR A 552 8.78 -0.31 3.34
C TYR A 552 7.39 -0.05 2.80
N ASN A 553 6.35 -0.22 3.63
CA ASN A 553 4.97 0.05 3.21
C ASN A 553 4.81 1.46 2.60
N PRO A 554 4.20 1.60 1.41
CA PRO A 554 4.28 2.84 0.63
C PRO A 554 3.33 3.94 1.09
N THR A 555 2.32 3.63 1.91
CA THR A 555 1.19 4.54 2.19
C THR A 555 1.63 5.87 2.76
N LEU A 556 2.52 5.89 3.76
CA LEU A 556 2.99 7.15 4.34
C LEU A 556 3.80 7.99 3.33
N THR A 557 4.54 7.33 2.43
CA THR A 557 5.26 7.99 1.32
C THR A 557 4.28 8.60 0.32
N ILE A 558 3.19 7.90 -0.02
CA ILE A 558 2.10 8.45 -0.85
C ILE A 558 1.51 9.70 -0.19
N GLU A 559 1.23 9.65 1.11
CA GLU A 559 0.69 10.78 1.87
C GLU A 559 1.65 11.97 1.93
N ALA A 560 2.96 11.73 2.10
CA ALA A 560 3.97 12.78 2.09
C ALA A 560 4.12 13.45 0.72
N LEU A 561 4.17 12.65 -0.36
CA LEU A 561 4.16 13.12 -1.74
C LEU A 561 2.91 13.96 -2.03
N ALA A 562 1.74 13.45 -1.63
CA ALA A 562 0.46 14.14 -1.78
C ALA A 562 0.43 15.49 -1.09
N TRP A 563 0.96 15.57 0.12
CA TRP A 563 1.08 16.83 0.83
C TRP A 563 1.95 17.83 0.06
N ARG A 564 3.12 17.38 -0.42
CA ARG A 564 4.05 18.22 -1.18
C ARG A 564 3.40 18.73 -2.47
N ALA A 565 2.79 17.84 -3.26
CA ALA A 565 2.12 18.19 -4.50
C ALA A 565 0.93 19.15 -4.25
N ALA A 566 0.12 18.89 -3.23
CA ALA A 566 -1.02 19.74 -2.89
C ALA A 566 -0.60 21.15 -2.43
N GLU A 567 0.47 21.30 -1.64
CA GLU A 567 1.03 22.63 -1.33
C GLU A 567 1.59 23.31 -2.58
N GLY A 568 2.20 22.56 -3.50
CA GLY A 568 2.63 23.07 -4.80
C GLY A 568 1.47 23.61 -5.64
N ILE A 569 0.37 22.85 -5.73
CA ILE A 569 -0.88 23.27 -6.39
C ILE A 569 -1.43 24.53 -5.70
N ALA A 570 -1.52 24.53 -4.37
CA ALA A 570 -2.00 25.69 -3.62
C ALA A 570 -1.21 26.96 -3.95
N ARG A 571 0.13 26.91 -3.88
CA ARG A 571 1.01 28.04 -4.21
C ARG A 571 0.85 28.50 -5.66
N ARG A 572 0.83 27.56 -6.61
CA ARG A 572 0.72 27.86 -8.05
C ARG A 572 -0.59 28.57 -8.41
N HIS A 573 -1.66 28.28 -7.67
CA HIS A 573 -2.99 28.81 -7.92
C HIS A 573 -3.42 29.89 -6.91
N GLY A 574 -2.46 30.46 -6.15
CA GLY A 574 -2.69 31.63 -5.30
C GLY A 574 -3.42 31.35 -3.97
N TYR A 575 -3.52 30.10 -3.55
CA TYR A 575 -4.09 29.71 -2.26
C TYR A 575 -3.06 29.82 -1.12
N ARG A 576 -3.52 30.11 0.09
CA ARG A 576 -2.65 30.34 1.25
C ARG A 576 -2.24 29.01 1.88
N VAL A 577 -0.97 28.64 1.74
CA VAL A 577 -0.40 27.53 2.51
C VAL A 577 -0.06 28.04 3.90
N SER A 578 -0.72 27.53 4.94
CA SER A 578 -0.34 27.87 6.32
C SER A 578 1.00 27.21 6.64
N ASP A 579 2.05 27.99 6.83
CA ASP A 579 3.25 27.52 7.50
C ASP A 579 2.85 27.25 8.95
N GLN A 580 2.72 25.99 9.34
CA GLN A 580 2.63 25.63 10.75
C GLN A 580 3.98 25.90 11.43
N LYS A 581 4.33 27.17 11.64
CA LYS A 581 5.30 27.56 12.66
C LYS A 581 4.64 27.27 14.01
N GLY A 582 5.03 26.12 14.58
CA GLY A 582 4.84 25.70 15.97
C GLY A 582 3.58 26.24 16.66
N ALA A 583 2.48 25.51 16.57
CA ALA A 583 1.51 25.54 17.67
C ALA A 583 2.23 24.99 18.91
N GLY A 584 2.82 25.89 19.70
CA GLY A 584 3.22 25.57 21.07
C GLY A 584 1.96 25.11 21.79
N HIS A 585 1.92 23.82 22.11
CA HIS A 585 0.98 23.31 23.10
C HIS A 585 1.31 24.03 24.43
N ARG A 586 0.37 24.87 24.86
CA ARG A 586 0.14 25.10 26.28
C ARG A 586 -0.67 23.92 26.81
#